data_AF-A0A1E5KZL9-F1
#
_entry.id   AF-A0A1E5KZL9-F1
#
_cell.length_a   1.000
_cell.length_b   1.000
_cell.length_c   1.000
_cell.angle_alpha   90.00
_cell.angle_beta   90.00
_cell.angle_gamma   90.00
#
_symmetry.space_group_name_H-M   'P 1'
#
loop_
_entity.id
_entity.type
_entity.pdbx_description
1 polymer ?
#
loop_
_entity_poly.entity_id
_entity_poly.type
_entity_poly.pdbx_seq_one_letter_code
_entity_poly.pdbx_strand_id
1 'polypeptide(L)'
;MDFKKIKEQLSDRKPISFLKIILSQPSEKDSIFTFSQTIENQFETNVNYLLSEETVSPEELSSWKKNGFLVVAQTIDGDYIAGIEKQTFVIPVSLYKSDIEIYDLTLSDFFISYSEGKIESQILPKI
;
A
#
# COMPACT_ATOMS: atom_id res chain seq x y z
N MET A 1 2.85 -7.58 13.44
CA MET A 1 3.63 -8.47 12.56
C MET A 1 5.09 -8.06 12.65
N ASP A 2 6.05 -8.97 12.44
CA ASP A 2 7.49 -8.64 12.44
C ASP A 2 7.98 -8.36 11.01
N PHE A 3 7.88 -7.11 10.57
CA PHE A 3 8.27 -6.71 9.21
C PHE A 3 9.78 -6.83 8.95
N LYS A 4 10.63 -6.85 9.98
CA LYS A 4 12.07 -7.09 9.83
C LYS A 4 12.34 -8.53 9.39
N LYS A 5 11.68 -9.51 10.02
CA LYS A 5 11.74 -10.92 9.59
C LYS A 5 11.18 -11.13 8.20
N ILE A 6 10.10 -10.43 7.85
CA ILE A 6 9.52 -10.51 6.50
C ILE A 6 10.51 -10.00 5.46
N LYS A 7 11.22 -8.90 5.75
CA LYS A 7 12.26 -8.37 4.88
C LYS A 7 13.38 -9.38 4.61
N GLU A 8 13.80 -10.15 5.62
CA GLU A 8 14.84 -11.18 5.47
C GLU A 8 14.40 -12.37 4.60
N GLN A 9 13.08 -12.65 4.52
CA GLN A 9 12.53 -13.73 3.71
C GLN A 9 12.31 -13.34 2.24
N LEU A 10 12.37 -12.04 1.93
CA LEU A 10 12.17 -11.55 0.57
C LEU A 10 13.37 -11.84 -0.33
N SER A 11 13.12 -12.54 -1.43
CA SER A 11 14.11 -12.76 -2.49
C SER A 11 14.23 -11.59 -3.47
N ASP A 12 13.22 -10.71 -3.52
CA ASP A 12 13.18 -9.49 -4.32
C ASP A 12 12.37 -8.39 -3.63
N ARG A 13 12.30 -7.21 -4.24
CA ARG A 13 11.58 -6.05 -3.70
C ARG A 13 10.18 -5.88 -4.30
N LYS A 14 9.67 -6.89 -5.01
CA LYS A 14 8.42 -6.75 -5.73
C LYS A 14 7.25 -6.76 -4.75
N PRO A 15 6.25 -5.88 -4.92
CA PRO A 15 5.07 -5.86 -4.08
C PRO A 15 4.34 -7.20 -3.97
N ILE A 16 4.28 -7.97 -5.05
CA ILE A 16 3.64 -9.29 -5.05
C ILE A 16 4.38 -10.31 -4.17
N SER A 17 5.72 -10.25 -4.11
CA SER A 17 6.53 -11.10 -3.25
C SER A 17 6.30 -10.75 -1.78
N PHE A 18 6.27 -9.44 -1.47
CA PHE A 18 5.91 -8.93 -0.15
C PHE A 18 4.52 -9.42 0.29
N LEU A 19 3.50 -9.23 -0.54
CA LEU A 19 2.13 -9.62 -0.23
C LEU A 19 2.02 -11.15 0.01
N LYS A 20 2.70 -11.97 -0.79
CA LYS A 20 2.69 -13.43 -0.61
C LYS A 20 3.25 -13.86 0.74
N ILE A 21 4.38 -13.28 1.17
CA ILE A 21 4.99 -13.62 2.46
C ILE A 21 4.13 -13.14 3.62
N ILE A 22 3.53 -11.96 3.52
CA ILE A 22 2.61 -11.43 4.54
C ILE A 22 1.41 -12.36 4.71
N LEU A 23 0.79 -12.77 3.61
CA LEU A 23 -0.39 -13.64 3.64
C LEU A 23 -0.09 -15.07 4.09
N SER A 24 1.17 -15.50 4.09
CA SER A 24 1.57 -16.77 4.69
C SER A 24 1.85 -16.67 6.20
N GLN A 25 1.88 -15.47 6.77
CA GLN A 25 1.98 -15.30 8.22
C GLN A 25 0.61 -15.43 8.89
N PRO A 26 0.56 -15.79 10.18
CA PRO A 26 -0.68 -15.73 10.96
C PRO A 26 -1.26 -14.30 10.96
N SER A 27 -2.56 -14.18 10.67
CA SER A 27 -3.26 -12.89 10.74
C SER A 27 -3.28 -12.35 12.18
N GLU A 28 -2.92 -11.08 12.36
CA GLU A 28 -3.12 -10.35 13.61
C GLU A 28 -4.49 -9.68 13.60
N LYS A 29 -5.31 -9.96 14.62
CA LYS A 29 -6.72 -9.50 14.70
C LYS A 29 -6.87 -7.99 14.92
N ASP A 30 -5.84 -7.31 15.41
CA ASP A 30 -5.88 -5.88 15.77
C ASP A 30 -4.88 -5.05 14.95
N SER A 31 -4.57 -5.49 13.72
CA SER A 31 -3.70 -4.74 12.81
C SER A 31 -4.44 -3.55 12.20
N ILE A 32 -3.81 -2.39 12.19
CA ILE A 32 -4.27 -1.17 11.48
C ILE A 32 -4.42 -1.47 9.98
N PHE A 33 -3.61 -2.40 9.45
CA PHE A 33 -3.61 -2.77 8.05
C PHE A 33 -4.22 -4.15 7.82
N THR A 34 -5.17 -4.21 6.89
CA THR A 34 -5.71 -5.45 6.34
C THR A 34 -5.01 -5.74 5.01
N PHE A 35 -4.25 -6.84 4.95
CA PHE A 35 -3.58 -7.29 3.73
C PHE A 35 -4.45 -8.28 2.97
N SER A 36 -4.57 -8.11 1.65
CA SER A 36 -5.31 -9.04 0.80
C SER A 36 -4.97 -8.85 -0.68
N GLN A 37 -5.06 -9.94 -1.45
CA GLN A 37 -4.97 -9.90 -2.91
C GLN A 37 -6.22 -9.32 -3.57
N THR A 38 -7.35 -9.27 -2.86
CA THR A 38 -8.63 -8.82 -3.45
C THR A 38 -8.82 -7.30 -3.39
N ILE A 39 -8.03 -6.59 -2.58
CA ILE A 39 -8.14 -5.13 -2.41
C ILE A 39 -7.85 -4.42 -3.74
N GLU A 40 -6.99 -4.98 -4.59
CA GLU A 40 -6.68 -4.39 -5.90
C GLU A 40 -7.93 -4.22 -6.78
N ASN A 41 -8.81 -5.23 -6.83
CA ASN A 41 -10.06 -5.15 -7.61
C ASN A 41 -11.01 -4.08 -7.07
N GLN A 42 -11.05 -3.93 -5.74
CA GLN A 42 -11.85 -2.89 -5.09
C GLN A 42 -11.29 -1.51 -5.40
N PHE A 43 -9.97 -1.35 -5.34
CA PHE A 43 -9.28 -0.11 -5.70
C PHE A 43 -9.57 0.30 -7.15
N GLU A 44 -9.45 -0.63 -8.11
CA GLU A 44 -9.79 -0.40 -9.52
C GLU A 44 -11.24 0.02 -9.72
N THR A 45 -12.16 -0.61 -9.00
CA THR A 45 -13.58 -0.25 -9.05
C THR A 45 -13.78 1.18 -8.55
N ASN A 46 -13.12 1.55 -7.45
CA ASN A 46 -13.23 2.87 -6.85
C ASN A 46 -12.58 3.96 -7.71
N VAL A 47 -11.47 3.67 -8.39
CA VAL A 47 -10.84 4.57 -9.38
C VAL A 47 -11.82 4.93 -10.50
N ASN A 48 -12.59 3.96 -10.99
CA ASN A 48 -13.61 4.24 -12.02
C ASN A 48 -14.81 5.01 -11.44
N TYR A 49 -15.24 4.68 -10.22
CA TYR A 49 -16.42 5.27 -9.60
C TYR A 49 -16.21 6.73 -9.19
N LEU A 50 -15.01 7.05 -8.67
CA LEU A 50 -14.65 8.39 -8.16
C LEU A 50 -13.95 9.25 -9.22
N LEU A 51 -14.01 8.86 -10.49
CA LEU A 51 -13.30 9.55 -11.57
C LEU A 51 -13.68 11.02 -11.67
N SER A 52 -12.68 11.88 -11.54
CA SER A 52 -12.73 13.32 -11.70
C SER A 52 -11.35 13.81 -12.17
N GLU A 53 -11.23 15.11 -12.49
CA GLU A 53 -9.93 15.68 -12.87
C GLU A 53 -8.90 15.63 -11.71
N GLU A 54 -9.39 15.68 -10.47
CA GLU A 54 -8.57 15.76 -9.25
C GLU A 54 -8.24 14.39 -8.65
N THR A 55 -8.92 13.32 -9.10
CA THR A 55 -8.75 11.95 -8.59
C THR A 55 -8.01 11.06 -9.57
N VAL A 56 -7.36 10.00 -9.06
CA VAL A 56 -6.62 9.03 -9.88
C VAL A 56 -7.50 8.50 -11.01
N SER A 57 -7.01 8.57 -12.26
CA SER A 57 -7.72 8.07 -13.43
C SER A 57 -7.33 6.62 -13.77
N PRO A 58 -8.18 5.89 -14.52
CA PRO A 58 -7.84 4.56 -15.03
C PRO A 58 -6.57 4.53 -15.89
N GLU A 59 -6.29 5.61 -16.64
CA GLU A 59 -5.09 5.72 -17.47
C GLU A 59 -3.82 5.88 -16.61
N GLU A 60 -3.88 6.68 -15.55
CA GLU A 60 -2.80 6.83 -14.58
C GLU A 60 -2.54 5.51 -13.87
N LEU A 61 -3.59 4.85 -13.39
CA LEU A 61 -3.49 3.53 -12.78
C LEU A 61 -2.86 2.51 -13.73
N SER A 62 -3.24 2.51 -15.01
CA SER A 62 -2.65 1.65 -16.03
C SER A 62 -1.15 1.92 -16.21
N SER A 63 -0.73 3.19 -16.12
CA SER A 63 0.67 3.58 -16.15
C SER A 63 1.43 3.07 -14.91
N TRP A 64 0.85 3.21 -13.72
CA TRP A 64 1.44 2.69 -12.48
C TRP A 64 1.60 1.18 -12.53
N LYS A 65 0.59 0.44 -13.00
CA LYS A 65 0.64 -1.02 -13.14
C LYS A 65 1.76 -1.48 -14.06
N LYS A 66 2.05 -0.76 -15.14
CA LYS A 66 3.20 -1.06 -16.02
C LYS A 66 4.54 -0.95 -15.28
N ASN A 67 4.62 -0.14 -14.23
CA ASN A 67 5.78 0.00 -13.36
C ASN A 67 5.77 -0.98 -12.16
N GLY A 68 4.87 -1.97 -12.17
CA GLY A 68 4.77 -2.98 -11.12
C GLY A 68 4.00 -2.51 -9.88
N PHE A 69 3.15 -1.49 -10.02
CA PHE A 69 2.28 -1.03 -8.94
C PHE A 69 1.31 -2.14 -8.51
N LEU A 70 1.19 -2.31 -7.20
CA LEU A 70 0.23 -3.23 -6.60
C LEU A 70 -0.26 -2.66 -5.28
N VAL A 71 -1.57 -2.71 -5.06
CA VAL A 71 -2.18 -2.44 -3.76
C VAL A 71 -2.06 -3.69 -2.89
N VAL A 72 -1.43 -3.55 -1.72
CA VAL A 72 -1.12 -4.69 -0.84
C VAL A 72 -1.94 -4.69 0.45
N ALA A 73 -2.42 -3.52 0.89
CA ALA A 73 -3.17 -3.40 2.12
C ALA A 73 -4.18 -2.25 2.07
N GLN A 74 -5.10 -2.26 3.04
CA GLN A 74 -6.03 -1.19 3.33
C GLN A 74 -6.03 -0.88 4.83
N THR A 75 -6.17 0.38 5.22
CA THR A 75 -6.40 0.79 6.61
C THR A 75 -7.84 0.51 7.03
N ILE A 76 -8.14 0.62 8.33
CA ILE A 76 -9.51 0.53 8.86
C ILE A 76 -10.41 1.63 8.27
N ASP A 77 -9.85 2.82 8.02
CA ASP A 77 -10.56 3.97 7.46
C ASP A 77 -10.75 3.89 5.93
N GLY A 78 -10.15 2.88 5.29
CA GLY A 78 -10.35 2.57 3.87
C GLY A 78 -9.24 3.06 2.93
N ASP A 79 -8.18 3.67 3.47
CA ASP A 79 -7.03 4.14 2.70
C ASP A 79 -6.17 2.97 2.24
N TYR A 80 -5.55 3.11 1.07
CA TYR A 80 -4.81 2.04 0.42
C TYR A 80 -3.32 2.19 0.64
N ILE A 81 -2.65 1.06 0.88
CA ILE A 81 -1.20 0.96 0.82
C ILE A 81 -0.83 0.21 -0.44
N ALA A 82 -0.08 0.86 -1.31
CA ALA A 82 0.40 0.29 -2.55
C ALA A 82 1.91 0.47 -2.66
N GLY A 83 2.55 -0.26 -3.56
CA GLY A 83 3.98 -0.13 -3.78
C GLY A 83 4.40 -0.48 -5.18
N ILE A 84 5.62 -0.05 -5.51
CA ILE A 84 6.47 -0.58 -6.58
C ILE A 84 7.79 -1.04 -5.94
N GLU A 85 8.77 -1.50 -6.74
CA GLU A 85 10.02 -2.08 -6.20
C GLU A 85 10.83 -1.16 -5.27
N LYS A 86 10.64 0.16 -5.35
CA LYS A 86 11.45 1.15 -4.61
C LYS A 86 10.64 2.23 -3.89
N GLN A 87 9.32 2.25 -4.09
CA GLN A 87 8.46 3.28 -3.51
C GLN A 87 7.20 2.67 -2.94
N THR A 88 6.69 3.31 -1.89
CA THR A 88 5.43 2.98 -1.24
C THR A 88 4.51 4.18 -1.35
N PHE A 89 3.24 3.92 -1.62
CA PHE A 89 2.18 4.89 -1.78
C PHE A 89 1.18 4.69 -0.65
N VAL A 90 0.84 5.78 0.03
CA VAL A 90 -0.33 5.85 0.90
C VAL A 90 -1.37 6.68 0.14
N ILE A 91 -2.46 6.03 -0.24
CA ILE A 91 -3.47 6.61 -1.14
C ILE A 91 -4.76 6.75 -0.33
N PRO A 92 -5.33 7.95 -0.20
CA PRO A 92 -6.54 8.13 0.57
C PRO A 92 -7.72 7.45 -0.12
N VAL A 93 -8.72 7.04 0.66
CA VAL A 93 -9.94 6.41 0.12
C VAL A 93 -10.68 7.28 -0.92
N SER A 94 -10.51 8.60 -0.84
CA SER A 94 -11.05 9.60 -1.77
C SER A 94 -10.37 9.62 -3.14
N LEU A 95 -9.17 9.03 -3.25
CA LEU A 95 -8.34 8.98 -4.46
C LEU A 95 -7.88 10.36 -4.99
N TYR A 96 -7.94 11.43 -4.18
CA TYR A 96 -7.39 12.73 -4.57
C TYR A 96 -5.88 12.65 -4.77
N LYS A 97 -5.41 13.07 -5.95
CA LYS A 97 -3.99 12.98 -6.34
C LYS A 97 -3.09 13.82 -5.46
N SER A 98 -3.56 14.98 -5.03
CA SER A 98 -2.82 15.93 -4.18
C SER A 98 -2.46 15.34 -2.82
N ASP A 99 -3.26 14.38 -2.37
CA ASP A 99 -3.22 13.85 -1.02
C ASP A 99 -2.44 12.53 -0.97
N ILE A 100 -2.06 11.96 -2.12
CA ILE A 100 -1.26 10.73 -2.18
C ILE A 100 0.14 11.02 -1.64
N GLU A 101 0.52 10.28 -0.61
CA GLU A 101 1.85 10.34 -0.04
C GLU A 101 2.74 9.27 -0.67
N ILE A 102 3.91 9.68 -1.16
CA ILE A 102 4.87 8.80 -1.81
C ILE A 102 6.15 8.79 -0.99
N TYR A 103 6.58 7.59 -0.61
CA TYR A 103 7.78 7.35 0.16
C TYR A 103 8.80 6.59 -0.69
N ASP A 104 10.04 7.05 -0.72
CA ASP A 104 11.18 6.37 -1.37
C ASP A 104 11.67 5.17 -0.55
N LEU A 105 10.73 4.32 -0.14
CA LEU A 105 10.93 3.12 0.66
C LEU A 105 10.27 1.93 -0.04
N THR A 106 10.92 0.77 0.04
CA THR A 106 10.26 -0.50 -0.29
C THR A 106 9.12 -0.75 0.71
N LEU A 107 8.13 -1.56 0.34
CA LEU A 107 7.02 -1.87 1.24
C LEU A 107 7.49 -2.40 2.61
N SER A 108 8.49 -3.29 2.63
CA SER A 108 9.02 -3.80 3.89
C SER A 108 9.69 -2.71 4.72
N ASP A 109 10.50 -1.84 4.10
CA ASP A 109 11.14 -0.72 4.78
C ASP A 109 10.14 0.32 5.29
N PHE A 110 9.08 0.56 4.51
CA PHE A 110 7.98 1.44 4.90
C PHE A 110 7.28 0.91 6.15
N PHE A 111 6.83 -0.35 6.16
CA PHE A 111 6.14 -0.91 7.33
C PHE A 111 7.05 -1.01 8.55
N ILE A 112 8.35 -1.28 8.38
CA ILE A 112 9.34 -1.21 9.47
C ILE A 112 9.39 0.22 10.02
N SER A 113 9.59 1.21 9.15
CA SER A 113 9.70 2.61 9.55
C SER A 113 8.42 3.13 10.21
N TYR A 114 7.26 2.73 9.70
CA TYR A 114 5.96 3.04 10.29
C TYR A 114 5.88 2.46 11.70
N SER A 115 6.16 1.17 11.88
CA SER A 115 6.14 0.51 13.20
C SER A 115 7.12 1.11 14.22
N GLU A 116 8.16 1.80 13.75
CA GLU A 116 9.15 2.50 14.58
C GLU A 116 8.80 3.98 14.83
N GLY A 117 7.63 4.45 14.36
CA GLY A 117 7.18 5.83 14.51
C GLY A 117 7.95 6.85 13.67
N LYS A 118 8.61 6.41 12.58
CA LYS A 118 9.47 7.26 11.73
C LYS A 118 8.79 7.78 10.48
N ILE A 119 7.57 7.34 10.20
CA ILE A 119 6.78 7.81 9.06
C ILE A 119 5.94 8.99 9.51
N GLU A 120 6.15 10.13 8.86
CA GLU A 120 5.29 11.31 9.00
C GLU A 120 4.23 11.26 7.91
N SER A 121 3.01 10.85 8.29
CA SER A 121 1.85 10.76 7.40
C SER A 121 0.72 11.64 7.92
N GLN A 122 0.01 12.28 7.01
CA GLN A 122 -1.26 12.99 7.25
C GLN A 122 -2.46 12.04 7.12
N ILE A 123 -2.30 10.92 6.41
CA ILE A 123 -3.35 9.90 6.22
C ILE A 123 -3.30 8.84 7.33
N LEU A 124 -2.11 8.28 7.60
CA LEU A 124 -1.99 7.17 8.55
C LEU A 124 -2.07 7.63 10.00
N PRO A 125 -2.70 6.84 10.88
CA PRO A 125 -2.71 7.13 12.30
C PRO A 125 -1.28 7.07 12.86
N LYS A 126 -1.01 7.95 13.84
CA LYS A 126 0.25 7.95 14.59
C LYS A 126 0.31 6.74 15.52
N ILE A 127 1.51 6.16 15.63
CA ILE A 127 1.84 5.06 16.55
C ILE A 127 2.43 5.62 17.85
#